data_AF-A0A1M6JP10-F1
#
_entry.id   AF-A0A1M6JP10-F1
#
_cell.length_a   1.000
_cell.length_b   1.000
_cell.length_c   1.000
_cell.angle_alpha   90.00
_cell.angle_beta   90.00
_cell.angle_gamma   90.00
#
_symmetry.space_group_name_H-M   'P 1'
#
loop_
_entity.id
_entity.type
_entity.pdbx_description
1 polymer ?
#
loop_
_entity_poly.entity_id
_entity_poly.type
_entity_poly.pdbx_seq_one_letter_code
_entity_poly.pdbx_strand_id
1 'polypeptide(L)' 'MRLAIFLAILPVPALAHVGHLGPLAGHDHWVAGAGLGIAIGIGLWQAAKERKRSKSEPKAESEESEEEQPA' A
#
# COMPACT_ATOMS: atom_id res chain seq x y z
N MET A 1 -3.54 -42.32 -36.48
CA MET A 1 -4.43 -41.78 -35.42
C MET A 1 -3.68 -41.38 -34.15
N ARG A 2 -2.73 -42.16 -33.62
CA ARG A 2 -1.97 -41.81 -32.41
C ARG A 2 -1.25 -40.46 -32.48
N LEU A 3 -0.56 -40.18 -33.60
CA LEU A 3 0.15 -38.92 -33.82
C LEU A 3 -0.77 -37.68 -33.80
N ALA A 4 -1.98 -37.79 -34.35
CA ALA A 4 -2.95 -36.70 -34.38
C ALA A 4 -3.47 -36.35 -32.97
N ILE A 5 -3.63 -37.37 -32.11
CA ILE A 5 -4.01 -37.19 -30.71
C ILE A 5 -2.89 -36.47 -29.94
N PHE A 6 -1.63 -36.82 -30.19
CA PHE A 6 -0.49 -36.12 -29.59
C PHE A 6 -0.41 -34.66 -30.02
N LEU A 7 -0.67 -34.34 -31.29
CA LEU A 7 -0.68 -32.95 -31.76
C LEU A 7 -1.84 -32.12 -31.20
N ALA A 8 -3.00 -32.74 -30.93
CA ALA A 8 -4.19 -32.04 -30.44
C ALA A 8 -4.06 -31.50 -29.00
N ILE A 9 -3.08 -32.00 -28.22
CA ILE A 9 -2.87 -31.63 -26.81
C ILE A 9 -1.67 -30.69 -26.67
N LEU A 10 -0.95 -30.39 -27.77
CA LEU A 10 0.17 -29.45 -27.72
C LEU A 10 -0.36 -28.03 -27.45
N PRO A 11 0.20 -27.33 -26.44
CA PRO A 11 -0.18 -25.95 -26.17
C PRO A 11 0.25 -25.07 -27.34
N VAL A 12 -0.72 -24.44 -28.00
CA VAL A 12 -0.49 -23.46 -29.06
C VAL A 12 -0.50 -22.07 -28.42
N PRO A 13 0.41 -21.15 -28.80
CA PRO A 13 0.36 -19.79 -28.29
C PRO A 13 -1.00 -19.16 -28.62
N ALA A 14 -1.76 -18.83 -27.57
CA ALA A 14 -2.98 -18.05 -27.72
C ALA A 14 -2.55 -16.61 -28.04
N LEU A 15 -2.70 -16.20 -29.30
CA LEU A 15 -2.57 -14.82 -29.75
C LEU A 15 -3.76 -13.98 -29.25
N ALA A 16 -3.96 -13.95 -27.93
CA ALA A 16 -4.88 -13.01 -27.30
C ALA A 16 -4.29 -11.62 -27.52
N HIS A 17 -5.03 -10.76 -28.21
CA HIS A 17 -4.62 -9.37 -28.38
C HIS A 17 -4.45 -8.75 -26.98
N VAL A 18 -3.44 -7.90 -26.81
CA VAL A 18 -3.15 -7.16 -25.56
C VAL A 18 -4.34 -6.28 -25.10
N GLY A 19 -5.39 -6.17 -25.91
CA GLY A 19 -6.61 -5.43 -25.64
C GLY A 19 -7.40 -5.85 -24.39
N HIS A 20 -7.18 -7.02 -23.80
CA HIS A 20 -7.81 -7.39 -22.50
C HIS A 20 -6.99 -7.00 -21.26
N LEU A 21 -5.71 -6.64 -21.41
CA LEU A 21 -4.87 -6.14 -20.31
C LEU A 21 -4.77 -4.60 -20.30
N GLY A 22 -5.15 -3.94 -21.40
CA GLY A 22 -5.24 -2.49 -21.51
C GLY A 22 -6.08 -1.79 -20.42
N PRO A 23 -7.22 -2.35 -19.95
CA PRO A 23 -8.01 -1.73 -18.88
C PRO A 23 -7.32 -1.68 -17.51
N LEU A 24 -6.36 -2.58 -17.25
CA LEU A 24 -5.66 -2.65 -15.95
C LEU A 24 -4.53 -1.62 -15.81
N ALA A 25 -4.12 -0.99 -16.91
CA ALA A 25 -2.93 -0.14 -16.95
C ALA A 25 -3.19 1.35 -16.65
N GLY A 26 -4.45 1.80 -16.59
CA GLY A 26 -4.77 3.22 -16.78
C GLY A 26 -4.94 4.08 -15.53
N HIS A 27 -5.69 3.62 -14.53
CA HIS A 27 -6.21 4.53 -13.48
C HIS A 27 -5.80 4.13 -12.06
N ASP A 28 -5.78 2.84 -11.74
CA ASP A 28 -5.53 2.37 -10.37
C ASP A 28 -4.13 2.73 -9.87
N HIS A 29 -3.14 2.80 -10.77
CA HIS A 29 -1.76 3.14 -10.41
C HIS A 29 -1.60 4.62 -10.01
N TRP A 30 -2.26 5.53 -10.73
CA TRP A 30 -2.24 6.95 -10.37
C TRP A 30 -3.06 7.25 -9.12
N VAL A 31 -4.19 6.55 -8.91
CA VAL A 31 -4.97 6.65 -7.67
C VAL A 31 -4.18 6.12 -6.48
N ALA A 32 -3.50 4.99 -6.62
CA ALA A 32 -2.60 4.46 -5.61
C ALA A 32 -1.45 5.43 -5.29
N GLY A 33 -0.82 6.00 -6.32
CA GLY A 33 0.21 7.03 -6.16
C GLY A 33 -0.30 8.29 -5.46
N ALA A 34 -1.48 8.78 -5.84
CA ALA A 34 -2.12 9.94 -5.20
C ALA A 34 -2.49 9.66 -3.74
N GLY A 35 -3.08 8.50 -3.45
CA GLY A 35 -3.42 8.08 -2.09
C GLY A 35 -2.20 7.99 -1.18
N LEU A 36 -1.12 7.39 -1.68
CA LEU A 36 0.15 7.32 -0.93
C LEU A 36 0.74 8.72 -0.67
N GLY A 37 0.72 9.60 -1.67
CA GLY A 37 1.18 10.98 -1.53
C GLY A 37 0.43 11.75 -0.45
N ILE A 38 -0.90 11.60 -0.39
CA ILE A 38 -1.74 12.23 0.65
C ILE A 38 -1.40 11.70 2.04
N ALA A 39 -1.27 10.38 2.20
CA ALA A 39 -0.95 9.77 3.49
C ALA A 39 0.39 10.28 4.05
N ILE A 40 1.43 10.35 3.19
CA ILE A 40 2.73 10.89 3.56
C ILE A 40 2.62 12.38 3.92
N GLY A 41 1.88 13.16 3.13
CA GLY A 41 1.68 14.60 3.37
C GLY A 41 1.05 14.89 4.73
N ILE A 42 0.02 14.13 5.12
CA ILE A 42 -0.64 14.27 6.43
C ILE A 42 0.33 13.90 7.57
N GLY A 43 1.06 12.80 7.42
CA GLY A 43 2.06 12.37 8.42
C GLY A 43 3.14 13.42 8.66
N LEU A 44 3.71 13.98 7.59
CA LEU A 44 4.71 15.04 7.69
C LEU A 44 4.14 16.33 8.30
N TRP A 45 2.92 16.71 7.95
CA TRP A 45 2.27 17.91 8.48
C TRP A 45 2.00 17.79 9.99
N GLN A 46 1.49 16.64 10.44
CA GLN A 46 1.26 16.37 11.87
C GLN A 46 2.58 16.38 12.65
N ALA A 47 3.62 15.71 12.16
CA ALA A 47 4.94 15.72 12.80
C ALA A 47 5.53 17.13 12.88
N ALA A 48 5.42 17.93 11.80
CA ALA A 48 5.89 19.32 11.81
C ALA A 48 5.11 20.21 12.79
N LYS A 49 3.79 19.99 12.94
CA LYS A 49 2.94 20.71 13.88
C LYS A 49 3.28 20.37 15.33
N GLU A 50 3.52 19.09 15.63
CA GLU A 50 3.93 18.63 16.96
C GLU A 50 5.29 19.20 17.36
N ARG A 51 6.26 19.22 16.45
CA ARG A 51 7.56 19.88 16.68
C ARG A 51 7.42 21.36 17.01
N LYS A 52 6.49 22.08 16.35
CA LYS A 52 6.21 23.48 16.66
C LYS A 52 5.54 23.67 18.02
N ARG A 53 4.65 22.76 18.45
CA ARG A 53 4.04 22.81 19.79
C ARG A 53 5.00 22.45 20.90
N SER A 54 5.80 21.40 20.70
CA SER A 54 6.81 20.95 21.66
C SER A 54 7.94 21.98 21.87
N LYS A 55 8.18 22.87 20.89
CA LYS A 55 9.08 24.03 21.05
C LYS A 55 8.54 25.08 22.02
N SER A 56 7.22 25.10 22.26
CA SER A 56 6.51 26.16 23.00
C SER A 56 6.03 25.73 24.39
N GLU A 57 6.11 24.45 24.76
CA GLU A 57 5.69 23.94 26.07
C GLU A 57 6.88 23.25 26.77
N PRO A 58 7.14 23.54 28.07
CA PRO A 58 8.14 22.80 28.81
C PRO A 58 7.67 21.35 28.95
N LYS A 59 8.56 20.40 28.66
CA LYS A 59 8.28 18.97 28.74
C LYS A 59 7.99 18.60 30.20
N ALA A 60 6.71 18.49 30.57
CA ALA A 60 6.31 17.89 31.83
C ALA A 60 6.67 16.40 31.74
N GLU A 61 7.65 16.00 32.55
CA GLU A 61 8.05 14.63 32.77
C GLU A 61 6.85 13.90 33.37
N SER A 62 6.36 12.88 32.64
CA SER A 62 5.30 12.01 33.14
C SER A 62 5.96 11.02 34.09
N GLU A 63 6.02 11.40 35.37
CA GLU A 63 6.30 10.48 36.48
C GLU A 63 5.19 9.42 36.55
N GLU A 64 5.63 8.17 36.47
CA GLU A 64 5.16 6.99 37.20
C GLU A 64 3.75 7.01 37.84
N SER A 65 2.93 6.04 37.46
CA SER A 65 1.88 5.52 38.35
C SER A 65 1.75 4.02 38.12
N GLU A 66 2.45 3.28 38.96
CA GLU A 66 2.18 1.89 39.32
C GLU A 66 0.69 1.69 39.62
N GLU A 67 0.01 0.79 38.90
CA GLU A 67 -1.13 0.02 39.44
C GLU A 67 -1.24 -1.30 38.63
N GLU A 68 -0.48 -2.32 39.01
CA GLU A 68 -0.81 -3.70 38.68
C GLU A 68 -0.93 -4.52 39.98
N GLN A 69 -2.07 -5.23 40.08
CA GLN A 69 -2.51 -6.23 41.07
C GLN A 69 -3.36 -5.73 42.26
N PRO A 70 -4.47 -6.45 42.57
CA PRO A 70 -4.31 -7.58 43.48
C PRO A 70 -5.10 -8.87 43.14
N ALA A 71 -4.44 -9.97 43.53
CA ALA A 71 -4.83 -11.30 44.04
C ALA A 71 -6.25 -11.88 43.83
#